data_AF-B0RL94-F1
#
_entry.id   AF-B0RL94-F1
#
_cell.length_a   1.000
_cell.length_b   1.000
_cell.length_c   1.000
_cell.angle_alpha   90.00
_cell.angle_beta   90.00
_cell.angle_gamma   90.00
#
_symmetry.space_group_name_H-M   'P 1'
#
loop_
_entity.id
_entity.type
_entity.pdbx_description
1 polymer ?
#
loop_
_entity_poly.entity_id
_entity_poly.type
_entity_poly.pdbx_seq_one_letter_code
_entity_poly.pdbx_strand_id
1 'polypeptide(L)'
;MRDLATKKIDDPTQETGKDVILVAQPGASLWARFYDLQNQRPLYANREGVAMTDYMKVPNERRVGYAWHGTWPDKLLKEDVPKWRAANGL
;
A
#
# COMPACT_ATOMS: atom_id res chain seq x y z
N MET A 1 -6.15 3.30 2.91
CA MET A 1 -7.19 2.28 2.65
C MET A 1 -7.52 1.64 3.98
N ARG A 2 -8.78 1.65 4.37
CA ARG A 2 -9.24 1.06 5.64
C ARG A 2 -9.64 -0.38 5.39
N ASP A 3 -9.51 -1.20 6.42
CA ASP A 3 -9.99 -2.58 6.46
C ASP A 3 -9.37 -3.48 5.38
N LEU A 4 -8.18 -3.14 4.90
CA LEU A 4 -7.42 -3.91 3.91
C LEU A 4 -6.00 -4.15 4.41
N ALA A 5 -5.41 -5.26 3.96
CA ALA A 5 -4.00 -5.57 4.12
C ALA A 5 -3.44 -6.28 2.88
N THR A 6 -2.11 -6.29 2.75
CA THR A 6 -1.43 -7.10 1.75
C THR A 6 -1.23 -8.51 2.28
N LYS A 7 -1.46 -9.51 1.42
CA LYS A 7 -1.17 -10.90 1.70
C LYS A 7 -0.33 -11.48 0.58
N LYS A 8 0.83 -12.03 0.94
CA LYS A 8 1.63 -12.82 0.01
C LYS A 8 1.07 -14.22 -0.07
N ILE A 9 0.87 -14.72 -1.27
CA ILE A 9 0.34 -16.06 -1.55
C ILE A 9 1.25 -16.80 -2.52
N ASP A 10 1.22 -18.13 -2.48
CA ASP A 10 1.73 -18.95 -3.57
C ASP A 10 0.64 -19.04 -4.64
N ASP A 11 1.01 -18.79 -5.90
CA ASP A 11 0.11 -18.82 -7.05
C ASP A 11 0.90 -19.31 -8.28
N PRO A 12 0.89 -20.62 -8.56
CA PRO A 12 1.62 -21.20 -9.70
C PRO A 12 1.16 -20.72 -11.08
N THR A 13 0.02 -20.02 -11.17
CA THR A 13 -0.48 -19.45 -12.43
C THR A 13 0.20 -18.13 -12.79
N GLN A 14 0.89 -17.51 -11.84
CA GLN A 14 1.64 -16.27 -12.03
C GLN A 14 3.08 -16.55 -12.45
N GLU A 15 3.69 -15.59 -13.15
CA GLU A 15 5.08 -15.68 -13.64
C GLU A 15 6.09 -15.99 -12.52
N THR A 16 5.93 -15.38 -11.34
CA THR A 16 6.85 -15.61 -10.21
C THR A 16 6.48 -16.82 -9.34
N GLY A 17 5.41 -17.54 -9.67
CA GLY A 17 4.82 -18.61 -8.84
C GLY A 17 4.20 -18.10 -7.53
N LYS A 18 4.11 -16.77 -7.35
CA LYS A 18 3.60 -16.10 -6.15
C LYS A 18 2.80 -14.87 -6.55
N ASP A 19 2.03 -14.36 -5.61
CA ASP A 19 1.42 -13.04 -5.75
C ASP A 19 1.39 -12.27 -4.42
N VAL A 20 1.19 -10.97 -4.51
CA VAL A 20 0.80 -10.11 -3.39
C VAL A 20 -0.56 -9.54 -3.73
N ILE A 21 -1.56 -9.88 -2.92
CA ILE A 21 -2.95 -9.47 -3.13
C ILE A 21 -3.43 -8.58 -1.98
N LEU A 22 -4.47 -7.80 -2.25
CA LEU A 22 -5.21 -7.07 -1.22
C LEU A 22 -6.32 -7.96 -0.67
N VAL A 23 -6.38 -8.09 0.65
CA VAL A 23 -7.42 -8.86 1.35
C VAL A 23 -8.12 -7.98 2.37
N ALA A 24 -9.39 -8.27 2.62
CA ALA A 24 -10.14 -7.65 3.70
C ALA A 24 -9.53 -8.03 5.05
N GLN A 25 -9.25 -7.03 5.88
CA GLN A 25 -8.79 -7.18 7.25
C GLN A 25 -9.38 -6.04 8.10
N PRO A 26 -10.55 -6.24 8.74
CA PRO A 26 -11.18 -5.21 9.56
C PRO A 26 -10.23 -4.63 10.62
N GLY A 27 -10.22 -3.31 10.76
CA GLY A 27 -9.35 -2.58 11.69
C GLY A 27 -7.92 -2.36 11.19
N ALA A 28 -7.52 -2.94 10.06
CA ALA A 28 -6.23 -2.65 9.45
C ALA A 28 -6.24 -1.28 8.74
N SER A 29 -5.09 -0.61 8.75
CA SER A 29 -4.87 0.64 8.03
C SER A 29 -3.69 0.47 7.07
N LEU A 30 -3.99 0.34 5.79
CA LEU A 30 -2.99 0.17 4.75
C LEU A 30 -2.86 1.44 3.91
N TRP A 31 -1.62 1.84 3.63
CA TRP A 31 -1.30 3.02 2.84
C TRP A 31 -0.62 2.62 1.55
N ALA A 32 -1.01 3.25 0.44
CA ALA A 32 -0.26 3.14 -0.80
C ALA A 32 1.04 3.93 -0.68
N ARG A 33 2.06 3.51 -1.42
CA ARG A 33 3.35 4.20 -1.43
C ARG A 33 3.30 5.52 -2.19
N PHE A 34 2.47 5.59 -3.22
CA PHE A 34 2.27 6.77 -4.03
C PHE A 34 0.78 7.05 -4.17
N TYR A 35 0.46 8.34 -4.24
CA TYR A 35 -0.87 8.85 -4.45
C TYR A 35 -0.83 9.88 -5.59
N ASP A 36 -1.87 9.92 -6.40
CA ASP A 36 -2.00 10.96 -7.42
C ASP A 36 -2.24 12.33 -6.77
N LEU A 37 -1.62 13.38 -7.29
CA LEU A 37 -1.66 14.69 -6.66
C LEU A 37 -3.03 15.37 -6.75
N GLN A 38 -3.84 15.02 -7.74
CA GLN A 38 -5.11 15.68 -8.01
C GLN A 38 -6.25 15.13 -7.13
N ASN A 39 -6.34 13.81 -7.02
CA ASN A 39 -7.46 13.10 -6.40
C ASN A 39 -7.05 12.34 -5.13
N GLN A 40 -5.75 12.29 -4.82
CA GLN A 40 -5.23 11.63 -3.63
C GLN A 40 -5.63 10.14 -3.55
N ARG A 41 -5.64 9.46 -4.69
CA ARG A 41 -5.90 8.01 -4.84
C ARG A 41 -4.60 7.24 -5.06
N PRO A 42 -4.53 5.96 -4.67
CA PRO A 42 -3.35 5.13 -4.93
C PRO A 42 -2.92 5.17 -6.40
N LEU A 43 -1.61 5.36 -6.59
CA LEU A 43 -0.97 5.38 -7.89
C LEU A 43 0.09 4.28 -7.96
N TYR A 44 0.07 3.52 -9.05
CA TYR A 44 1.02 2.45 -9.34
C TYR A 44 1.71 2.72 -10.68
N ALA A 45 2.83 2.06 -10.92
CA ALA A 45 3.57 2.17 -12.17
C ALA A 45 4.25 0.85 -12.55
N ASN A 46 4.45 0.63 -13.84
CA ASN A 46 5.28 -0.47 -14.36
C ASN A 46 6.70 0.03 -14.72
N ARG A 47 7.52 -0.84 -15.32
CA ARG A 47 8.90 -0.51 -15.68
C ARG A 47 8.99 0.47 -16.85
N GLU A 48 7.95 0.52 -17.66
CA GLU A 48 7.79 1.42 -18.81
C GLU A 48 7.31 2.82 -18.39
N GLY A 49 7.05 3.03 -17.09
CA GLY A 49 6.58 4.31 -16.55
C GLY A 49 5.09 4.59 -16.78
N VAL A 50 4.32 3.58 -17.20
CA VAL A 50 2.87 3.70 -17.36
C VAL A 50 2.20 3.70 -16.00
N ALA A 51 1.49 4.79 -15.71
CA ALA A 51 0.72 4.96 -14.49
C ALA A 51 -0.56 4.11 -14.51
N MET A 52 -0.88 3.50 -13.36
CA MET A 52 -2.06 2.67 -13.16
C MET A 52 -2.73 3.02 -11.83
N THR A 53 -4.04 2.94 -11.77
CA THR A 53 -4.83 3.17 -10.54
C THR A 53 -5.41 1.86 -9.97
N ASP A 54 -5.43 0.81 -10.78
CA ASP A 54 -5.87 -0.52 -10.40
C ASP A 54 -4.64 -1.38 -10.05
N TYR A 55 -4.58 -1.84 -8.80
CA TYR A 55 -3.48 -2.66 -8.32
C TYR A 55 -3.39 -4.00 -9.06
N MET A 56 -4.51 -4.58 -9.49
CA MET A 56 -4.51 -5.87 -10.18
C MET A 56 -3.94 -5.79 -11.59
N LYS A 57 -3.83 -4.58 -12.16
CA LYS A 57 -3.16 -4.33 -13.44
C LYS A 57 -1.64 -4.17 -13.33
N VAL A 58 -1.13 -3.99 -12.11
CA VAL A 58 0.32 -3.94 -11.87
C VAL A 58 0.91 -5.30 -12.24
N PRO A 59 1.97 -5.38 -13.06
CA PRO A 59 2.61 -6.64 -13.43
C PRO A 59 3.02 -7.49 -12.22
N ASN A 60 2.91 -8.82 -12.32
CA ASN A 60 3.11 -9.74 -11.19
C ASN A 60 4.49 -9.59 -10.53
N GLU A 61 5.55 -9.48 -11.32
CA GLU A 61 6.91 -9.27 -10.85
C GLU A 61 7.07 -7.92 -10.11
N ARG A 62 6.24 -6.92 -10.40
CA ARG A 62 6.15 -5.67 -9.62
C ARG A 62 5.32 -5.84 -8.36
N ARG A 63 4.18 -6.55 -8.41
CA ARG A 63 3.36 -6.80 -7.21
C ARG A 63 4.16 -7.55 -6.16
N VAL A 64 4.94 -8.54 -6.58
CA VAL A 64 5.77 -9.39 -5.69
C VAL A 64 7.09 -8.72 -5.33
N GLY A 65 7.71 -8.02 -6.27
CA GLY A 65 9.06 -7.47 -6.12
C GLY A 65 9.14 -6.07 -5.51
N TYR A 66 8.01 -5.40 -5.29
CA TYR A 66 7.99 -4.02 -4.78
C TYR A 66 6.88 -3.80 -3.76
N ALA A 67 7.21 -3.15 -2.64
CA ALA A 67 6.24 -2.77 -1.62
C ALA A 67 5.43 -1.55 -2.09
N TRP A 68 4.29 -1.82 -2.73
CA TRP A 68 3.30 -0.80 -3.14
C TRP A 68 2.43 -0.31 -2.00
N HIS A 69 2.30 -1.11 -0.95
CA HIS A 69 1.51 -0.78 0.22
C HIS A 69 2.23 -1.14 1.50
N GLY A 70 1.90 -0.42 2.57
CA GLY A 70 2.46 -0.67 3.89
C GLY A 70 1.71 0.05 5.00
N THR A 71 2.14 -0.21 6.23
CA THR A 71 1.60 0.41 7.45
C THR A 71 2.52 1.54 7.96
N TRP A 72 3.34 2.12 7.08
CA TRP A 72 4.40 3.08 7.45
C TRP A 72 3.92 4.23 8.35
N PRO A 73 2.73 4.82 8.16
CA PRO A 73 2.26 5.90 9.03
C PRO A 73 1.82 5.45 10.43
N ASP A 74 1.74 4.16 10.75
CA ASP A 74 1.15 3.68 12.01
C ASP A 74 1.83 4.28 13.24
N LYS A 75 3.17 4.24 13.29
CA LYS A 75 3.93 4.82 14.41
C LYS A 75 3.73 6.33 14.50
N LEU A 76 3.81 7.02 13.35
CA LEU A 76 3.62 8.46 13.27
C LEU A 76 2.25 8.86 13.83
N LEU A 77 1.18 8.19 13.39
CA LEU A 77 -0.19 8.52 13.77
C LEU A 77 -0.52 8.13 15.21
N LYS A 78 -0.03 6.99 15.69
CA LYS A 78 -0.35 6.45 17.03
C LYS A 78 0.51 7.05 18.14
N GLU A 79 1.74 7.45 17.85
CA GLU A 79 2.70 7.87 18.86
C GLU A 79 3.19 9.29 18.65
N ASP A 80 3.79 9.58 17.48
CA ASP A 80 4.56 10.80 17.28
C ASP A 80 3.64 12.03 17.17
N VAL A 81 2.51 11.91 16.47
CA VAL A 81 1.51 12.98 16.34
C VAL A 81 0.90 13.34 17.70
N PRO A 82 0.40 12.39 18.53
CA PRO A 82 -0.08 12.71 19.88
C PRO A 82 0.99 13.37 20.77
N LYS A 83 2.23 12.85 20.76
CA LYS A 83 3.34 13.43 21.53
C LYS A 83 3.63 14.87 21.10
N TRP A 84 3.69 15.12 19.80
CA TRP A 84 3.92 16.46 19.25
C TRP A 84 2.80 17.42 19.64
N ARG A 85 1.54 17.00 19.55
CA ARG A 85 0.39 17.85 19.93
C ARG A 85 0.46 18.25 21.40
N ALA A 86 0.68 17.27 22.30
CA ALA A 86 0.81 17.53 23.73
C ALA A 86 1.96 18.51 24.05
N ALA A 87 3.10 18.37 23.37
CA ALA A 87 4.24 19.28 23.55
C ALA A 87 4.00 20.70 23.04
N ASN A 88 3.05 20.90 22.13
CA ASN A 88 2.72 22.20 21.53
C ASN A 88 1.37 22.77 21.99
N GLY A 89 0.73 22.16 22.98
CA GLY A 89 -0.56 22.62 23.52
C GLY A 89 -1.74 22.48 22.53
N LEU A 90 -1.68 21.48 21.64
CA LEU A 90 -2.72 21.16 20.65
C LEU A 90 -3.52 19.90 21.03
#